data_AF-A0AAD6JM40-F1
#
_entry.id   AF-A0AAD6JM40-F1
#
_cell.length_a   1.000
_cell.length_b   1.000
_cell.length_c   1.000
_cell.angle_alpha   90.00
_cell.angle_beta   90.00
_cell.angle_gamma   90.00
#
_symmetry.space_group_name_H-M   'P 1'
#
loop_
_entity.id
_entity.type
_entity.pdbx_description
1 polymer ?
#
loop_
_entity_poly.entity_id
_entity_poly.type
_entity_poly.pdbx_seq_one_letter_code
_entity_poly.pdbx_strand_id
1 'polypeptide(L)'
;MVMISLSALIHAPSPCFLSTTHRSTSSPDPTTVRSSSMAASARIAVVGDVHDDWNLEEDSKALQLLQPDLVLFTGDFGNENVELVQSIADLNLPKVVILGNHDAWKTQHFSGKRKDGVQRQLECLGEEHVAYKRLDFPTLKLSVVGGRPFSCGGEQIFRRSLLSARYGVQDMDGSADRIYNAALGTPEDHMVIFLAHNGPTGLGSNLNDICGKDWVFGGGDHGDPDLAQAIFPCKRDYQNQYTPGCVWSHA
;
A
#
# COMPACT_ATOMS: atom_id res chain seq x y z
N MET A 1 -15.90 -1.74 1.40
CA MET A 1 -15.16 -2.67 0.52
C MET A 1 -15.34 -2.26 -0.93
N VAL A 2 -14.32 -1.63 -1.52
CA VAL A 2 -14.33 -1.24 -2.94
C VAL A 2 -13.58 -2.32 -3.72
N MET A 3 -14.21 -2.91 -4.74
CA MET A 3 -13.54 -3.84 -5.67
C MET A 3 -12.99 -3.05 -6.86
N ILE A 4 -11.67 -3.02 -7.01
CA ILE A 4 -11.02 -2.48 -8.21
C ILE A 4 -10.57 -3.68 -9.06
N SER A 5 -11.19 -3.86 -10.22
CA SER A 5 -10.75 -4.82 -11.24
C SER A 5 -10.16 -4.01 -12.40
N LEU A 6 -8.83 -4.06 -12.55
CA LEU A 6 -8.11 -3.42 -13.66
C LEU A 6 -7.81 -4.48 -14.72
N SER A 7 -8.52 -4.42 -15.85
CA SER A 7 -8.23 -5.23 -17.04
C SER A 7 -7.69 -4.33 -18.16
N ALA A 8 -6.49 -4.66 -18.67
CA ALA A 8 -5.89 -3.96 -19.80
C ALA A 8 -6.32 -4.64 -21.11
N LEU A 9 -7.04 -3.92 -21.97
CA LEU A 9 -7.39 -4.34 -23.33
C LEU A 9 -6.23 -4.02 -24.29
N ILE A 10 -5.59 -5.04 -24.86
CA ILE A 10 -4.59 -4.88 -25.92
C ILE A 10 -5.24 -5.11 -27.28
N HIS A 11 -5.10 -4.12 -28.17
CA HIS A 11 -5.55 -4.13 -29.57
C HIS A 11 -4.82 -5.21 -30.40
N ALA A 12 -5.58 -5.92 -31.24
CA ALA A 12 -5.06 -6.86 -32.23
C ALA A 12 -4.66 -6.15 -33.54
N PRO A 13 -3.59 -6.58 -34.25
CA PRO A 13 -3.33 -6.12 -35.61
C PRO A 13 -3.97 -7.04 -36.66
N SER A 14 -4.53 -6.44 -37.72
CA SER A 14 -5.00 -7.12 -38.93
C SER A 14 -3.84 -7.58 -39.84
N PRO A 15 -4.00 -8.64 -40.65
CA PRO A 15 -2.97 -9.14 -41.55
C PRO A 15 -3.10 -8.57 -42.98
N CYS A 16 -1.98 -8.38 -43.68
CA CYS A 16 -1.98 -8.24 -45.14
C CYS A 16 -0.74 -8.92 -45.76
N PHE A 17 -0.86 -9.23 -47.04
CA PHE A 17 -0.41 -10.47 -47.69
C PHE A 17 1.00 -10.48 -48.32
N LEU A 18 1.55 -11.71 -48.37
CA LEU A 18 2.32 -12.43 -49.41
C LEU A 18 3.50 -11.77 -50.15
N SER A 19 4.65 -12.46 -50.10
CA SER A 19 5.48 -12.78 -51.27
C SER A 19 6.45 -13.95 -50.97
N THR A 20 6.97 -14.54 -52.03
CA THR A 20 7.23 -15.96 -52.27
C THR A 20 8.63 -16.51 -51.95
N THR A 21 8.64 -17.79 -51.57
CA THR A 21 9.59 -18.88 -51.84
C THR A 21 11.10 -18.67 -51.64
N HIS A 22 11.69 -19.44 -50.72
CA HIS A 22 12.83 -20.30 -51.01
C HIS A 22 12.86 -21.50 -50.04
N ARG A 23 13.00 -22.70 -50.62
CA ARG A 23 13.03 -23.99 -49.92
C ARG A 23 14.44 -24.26 -49.44
N SER A 24 14.63 -24.29 -48.12
CA SER A 24 15.86 -24.74 -47.48
C SER A 24 15.49 -25.69 -46.34
N THR A 25 15.94 -26.94 -46.46
CA THR A 25 15.83 -27.98 -45.44
C THR A 25 16.76 -27.66 -44.27
N SER A 26 16.19 -27.35 -43.11
CA SER A 26 16.91 -27.32 -41.83
C SER A 26 16.08 -28.05 -40.77
N SER A 27 16.78 -28.93 -40.05
CA SER A 27 16.30 -29.80 -38.97
C SER A 27 15.46 -29.07 -37.90
N PRO A 28 14.56 -29.77 -37.19
CA PRO A 28 13.74 -29.16 -36.14
C PRO A 28 14.63 -28.78 -34.94
N ASP A 29 14.67 -27.49 -34.64
CA ASP A 29 15.29 -26.94 -33.44
C ASP A 29 14.46 -27.37 -32.21
N PRO A 30 15.05 -27.94 -31.16
CA PRO A 30 14.29 -28.42 -30.02
C PRO A 30 13.88 -27.24 -29.16
N THR A 31 12.56 -27.06 -29.03
CA THR A 31 11.90 -26.44 -27.88
C THR A 31 12.35 -25.01 -27.54
N THR A 32 11.96 -24.02 -28.35
CA THR A 32 11.56 -22.74 -27.77
C THR A 32 10.21 -22.95 -27.10
N VAL A 33 10.22 -23.42 -25.85
CA VAL A 33 9.06 -23.25 -24.98
C VAL A 33 8.93 -21.75 -24.78
N ARG A 34 8.14 -21.10 -25.63
CA ARG A 34 7.52 -19.82 -25.31
C ARG A 34 6.66 -20.13 -24.08
N SER A 35 7.25 -19.95 -22.89
CA SER A 35 6.50 -19.81 -21.66
C SER A 35 5.60 -18.59 -21.90
N SER A 36 4.37 -18.84 -22.31
CA SER A 36 3.33 -17.83 -22.21
C SER A 36 3.21 -17.57 -20.72
N SER A 37 3.83 -16.49 -20.24
CA SER A 37 3.60 -15.98 -18.89
C SER A 37 2.10 -15.76 -18.80
N MET A 38 1.37 -16.66 -18.14
CA MET A 38 -0.01 -16.39 -17.79
C MET A 38 -0.02 -15.06 -17.03
N ALA A 39 -0.97 -14.18 -17.35
CA ALA A 39 -1.14 -12.96 -16.60
C ALA A 39 -1.29 -13.33 -15.12
N ALA A 40 -0.33 -12.92 -14.29
CA ALA A 40 -0.46 -13.06 -12.85
C ALA A 40 -1.61 -12.16 -12.43
N SER A 41 -2.62 -12.74 -11.77
CA SER A 41 -3.73 -12.00 -11.17
C SER A 41 -3.62 -12.16 -9.67
N ALA A 42 -3.70 -11.07 -8.93
CA ALA A 42 -3.75 -11.06 -7.47
C ALA A 42 -5.09 -10.51 -7.00
N ARG A 43 -5.72 -11.19 -6.05
CA ARG A 43 -6.91 -10.70 -5.34
C ARG A 43 -6.48 -10.11 -4.01
N ILE A 44 -6.73 -8.81 -3.85
CA ILE A 44 -6.34 -8.08 -2.64
C ILE A 44 -7.61 -7.66 -1.90
N ALA A 45 -7.70 -8.03 -0.62
CA ALA A 45 -8.70 -7.47 0.29
C ALA A 45 -8.12 -6.24 0.98
N VAL A 46 -8.91 -5.17 1.10
CA VAL A 46 -8.51 -3.94 1.80
C VAL A 46 -9.45 -3.72 2.98
N VAL A 47 -8.87 -3.56 4.16
CA VAL A 47 -9.55 -3.28 5.42
C VAL A 47 -9.02 -1.97 5.97
N GLY A 48 -9.89 -1.07 6.40
CA GLY A 48 -9.52 0.27 6.84
C GLY A 48 -10.51 0.86 7.82
N ASP A 49 -10.05 1.89 8.53
CA ASP A 49 -10.81 2.62 9.56
C ASP A 49 -11.57 1.67 10.49
N VAL A 50 -10.81 0.73 11.07
CA VAL A 50 -11.37 -0.42 11.79
C VAL A 50 -12.11 0.00 13.07
N HIS A 51 -11.59 0.96 13.82
CA HIS A 51 -12.21 1.57 15.00
C HIS A 51 -12.90 0.58 15.97
N ASP A 52 -12.13 -0.40 16.45
CA ASP A 52 -12.60 -1.47 17.35
C ASP A 52 -13.59 -2.48 16.73
N ASP A 53 -14.02 -2.29 15.47
CA ASP A 53 -14.91 -3.18 14.72
C ASP A 53 -14.12 -4.24 13.94
N TRP A 54 -13.32 -5.03 14.67
CA TRP A 54 -12.66 -6.23 14.13
C TRP A 54 -12.86 -7.42 15.06
N ASN A 55 -13.26 -8.54 14.47
CA ASN A 55 -13.38 -9.82 15.14
C ASN A 55 -12.67 -10.89 14.31
N LEU A 56 -11.55 -11.40 14.83
CA LEU A 56 -10.74 -12.39 14.14
C LEU A 56 -11.55 -13.61 13.66
N GLU A 57 -12.53 -14.10 14.42
CA GLU A 57 -13.31 -15.27 14.01
C GLU A 57 -14.28 -14.95 12.86
N GLU A 58 -15.08 -13.88 13.00
CA GLU A 58 -16.10 -13.50 12.02
C GLU A 58 -15.48 -12.93 10.75
N ASP A 59 -14.49 -12.04 10.86
CA ASP A 59 -13.83 -11.44 9.70
C ASP A 59 -12.98 -12.46 8.94
N SER A 60 -12.42 -13.47 9.63
CA SER A 60 -11.77 -14.60 8.94
C SER A 60 -12.75 -15.37 8.07
N LYS A 61 -14.02 -15.53 8.47
CA LYS A 61 -15.03 -16.20 7.64
C LYS A 61 -15.30 -15.40 6.37
N ALA A 62 -15.42 -14.08 6.47
CA ALA A 62 -15.57 -13.20 5.32
C ALA A 62 -14.35 -13.28 4.38
N LEU A 63 -13.14 -13.22 4.93
CA LEU A 63 -11.91 -13.33 4.15
C LEU A 63 -11.76 -14.71 3.48
N GLN A 64 -12.14 -15.80 4.15
CA GLN A 64 -12.15 -17.14 3.56
C GLN A 64 -13.10 -17.25 2.36
N LEU A 65 -14.25 -16.57 2.41
CA LEU A 65 -15.18 -16.50 1.27
C LEU A 65 -14.61 -15.66 0.12
N LEU A 66 -13.93 -14.56 0.44
CA LEU A 66 -13.30 -13.69 -0.56
C LEU A 66 -12.06 -14.33 -1.20
N GLN A 67 -11.38 -15.25 -0.51
CA GLN A 67 -10.16 -15.91 -0.96
C GLN A 67 -9.09 -14.93 -1.49
N PRO A 68 -8.71 -13.88 -0.71
CA PRO A 68 -7.65 -12.97 -1.14
C PRO A 68 -6.28 -13.66 -1.08
N ASP A 69 -5.40 -13.28 -2.01
CA ASP A 69 -3.98 -13.62 -1.97
C ASP A 69 -3.22 -12.76 -0.95
N LEU A 70 -3.74 -11.57 -0.66
CA LEU A 70 -3.15 -10.59 0.25
C LEU A 70 -4.22 -9.71 0.90
N VAL A 71 -4.06 -9.40 2.20
CA VAL A 71 -4.90 -8.43 2.92
C VAL A 71 -4.09 -7.17 3.24
N LEU A 72 -4.61 -5.99 2.89
CA LEU A 72 -4.01 -4.70 3.22
C LEU A 72 -4.83 -4.03 4.31
N PHE A 73 -4.22 -3.75 5.45
CA PHE A 73 -4.82 -2.98 6.54
C PHE A 73 -4.29 -1.56 6.52
N THR A 74 -5.20 -0.60 6.41
CA THR A 74 -4.89 0.83 6.27
C THR A 74 -4.83 1.58 7.60
N GLY A 75 -5.16 0.94 8.73
CA GLY A 75 -4.95 1.47 10.08
C GLY A 75 -6.24 1.84 10.81
N ASP A 76 -6.07 2.65 11.86
CA ASP A 76 -7.11 3.12 12.77
C ASP A 76 -7.84 1.97 13.46
N PHE A 77 -7.08 1.16 14.20
CA PHE A 77 -7.56 -0.06 14.83
C PHE A 77 -8.41 0.16 16.07
N GLY A 78 -8.18 1.23 16.84
CA GLY A 78 -8.98 1.46 18.04
C GLY A 78 -8.29 2.25 19.15
N ASN A 79 -7.74 3.43 18.85
CA ASN A 79 -7.13 4.29 19.89
C ASN A 79 -6.01 3.58 20.68
N GLU A 80 -5.07 2.93 19.97
CA GLU A 80 -4.02 2.04 20.52
C GLU A 80 -4.54 0.74 21.15
N ASN A 81 -5.54 0.10 20.53
CA ASN A 81 -6.03 -1.21 20.96
C ASN A 81 -5.04 -2.33 20.60
N VAL A 82 -4.10 -2.60 21.51
CA VAL A 82 -3.06 -3.62 21.34
C VAL A 82 -3.65 -5.03 21.17
N GLU A 83 -4.76 -5.35 21.84
CA GLU A 83 -5.38 -6.67 21.75
C GLU A 83 -5.99 -6.91 20.37
N LEU A 84 -6.63 -5.88 19.81
CA LEU A 84 -7.14 -5.92 18.44
C LEU A 84 -6.01 -6.06 17.43
N VAL A 85 -4.94 -5.27 17.56
CA VAL A 85 -3.76 -5.38 16.67
C VAL A 85 -3.09 -6.75 16.78
N GLN A 86 -3.01 -7.34 17.98
CA GLN A 86 -2.55 -8.71 18.15
C GLN A 86 -3.45 -9.69 17.40
N SER A 87 -4.78 -9.52 17.44
CA SER A 87 -5.69 -10.38 16.69
C SER A 87 -5.54 -10.25 15.17
N ILE A 88 -5.17 -9.06 14.65
CA ILE A 88 -4.79 -8.89 13.23
C ILE A 88 -3.47 -9.61 12.92
N ALA A 89 -2.48 -9.51 13.82
CA ALA A 89 -1.23 -10.26 13.69
C ALA A 89 -1.47 -11.78 13.69
N ASP A 90 -2.45 -12.26 14.45
CA ASP A 90 -2.82 -13.68 14.53
C ASP A 90 -3.62 -14.19 13.30
N LEU A 91 -4.08 -13.30 12.41
CA LEU A 91 -4.77 -13.68 11.17
C LEU A 91 -3.86 -14.55 10.29
N ASN A 92 -4.30 -15.77 9.98
CA ASN A 92 -3.53 -16.72 9.18
C ASN A 92 -3.73 -16.52 7.65
N LEU A 93 -3.47 -15.31 7.18
CA LEU A 93 -3.44 -14.93 5.77
C LEU A 93 -2.26 -13.97 5.53
N PRO A 94 -1.64 -13.95 4.34
CA PRO A 94 -0.67 -12.92 4.01
C PRO A 94 -1.28 -11.54 4.20
N LYS A 95 -0.58 -10.67 4.92
CA LYS A 95 -1.06 -9.32 5.19
C LYS A 95 0.03 -8.29 5.24
N VAL A 96 -0.36 -7.04 5.00
CA VAL A 96 0.46 -5.86 5.17
C VAL A 96 -0.33 -4.81 5.92
N VAL A 97 0.31 -4.16 6.89
CA VAL A 97 -0.36 -3.27 7.84
C VAL A 97 0.33 -1.91 7.88
N ILE A 98 -0.44 -0.84 7.88
CA ILE A 98 0.01 0.48 8.32
C ILE A 98 -0.85 0.98 9.49
N LEU A 99 -0.25 1.75 10.39
CA LEU A 99 -0.90 2.30 11.57
C LEU A 99 -1.42 3.70 11.25
N GLY A 100 -2.69 3.95 11.57
CA GLY A 100 -3.37 5.23 11.42
C GLY A 100 -3.17 6.16 12.61
N ASN A 101 -3.80 7.34 12.60
CA ASN A 101 -3.64 8.31 13.70
C ASN A 101 -4.26 7.82 15.01
N HIS A 102 -5.35 7.07 14.96
CA HIS A 102 -5.93 6.47 16.16
C HIS A 102 -5.01 5.38 16.74
N ASP A 103 -4.06 4.84 15.98
CA ASP A 103 -3.09 3.86 16.50
C ASP A 103 -1.91 4.50 17.26
N ALA A 104 -1.89 5.84 17.36
CA ALA A 104 -0.98 6.61 18.21
C ALA A 104 -1.72 7.71 19.00
N TRP A 105 -3.02 7.52 19.26
CA TRP A 105 -3.89 8.54 19.83
C TRP A 105 -3.48 8.98 21.25
N LYS A 106 -3.05 8.05 22.10
CA LYS A 106 -2.76 8.26 23.53
C LYS A 106 -1.28 8.54 23.80
N THR A 107 -0.38 8.10 22.93
CA THR A 107 1.07 8.14 23.10
C THR A 107 1.63 9.52 22.75
N GLN A 108 1.42 10.49 23.64
CA GLN A 108 1.99 11.84 23.52
C GLN A 108 3.38 11.95 24.12
N HIS A 109 3.57 11.23 25.23
CA HIS A 109 4.81 11.14 25.99
C HIS A 109 5.18 9.67 26.12
N PHE A 110 6.43 9.35 25.81
CA PHE A 110 6.97 8.00 25.91
C PHE A 110 8.33 8.04 26.59
N SER A 111 8.71 6.92 27.19
CA SER A 111 10.02 6.76 27.85
C SER A 111 10.57 5.39 27.54
N GLY A 112 11.89 5.23 27.54
CA GLY A 112 12.52 3.91 27.32
C GLY A 112 12.31 2.90 28.46
N LYS A 113 11.65 3.27 29.56
CA LYS A 113 11.49 2.41 30.75
C LYS A 113 10.31 1.44 30.67
N ARG A 114 9.27 1.80 29.92
CA ARG A 114 8.05 0.99 29.75
C ARG A 114 7.59 1.10 28.31
N LYS A 115 7.17 -0.01 27.72
CA LYS A 115 6.64 -0.05 26.36
C LYS A 115 5.27 0.64 26.33
N ASP A 116 5.14 1.66 25.50
CA ASP A 116 3.86 2.30 25.18
C ASP A 116 3.01 1.45 24.23
N GLY A 117 1.75 1.85 24.01
CA GLY A 117 0.81 1.12 23.15
C GLY A 117 1.32 1.01 21.71
N VAL A 118 1.91 2.07 21.17
CA VAL A 118 2.53 2.08 19.84
C VAL A 118 3.66 1.04 19.77
N GLN A 119 4.60 1.05 20.73
CA GLN A 119 5.69 0.08 20.75
C GLN A 119 5.18 -1.37 20.80
N ARG A 120 4.12 -1.64 21.58
CA ARG A 120 3.53 -2.97 21.64
C ARG A 120 2.87 -3.39 20.32
N GLN A 121 2.10 -2.49 19.69
CA GLN A 121 1.51 -2.75 18.37
C GLN A 121 2.58 -3.06 17.31
N LEU A 122 3.67 -2.30 17.29
CA LEU A 122 4.80 -2.52 16.37
C LEU A 122 5.46 -3.90 16.60
N GLU A 123 5.59 -4.31 17.87
CA GLU A 123 6.13 -5.64 18.21
C GLU A 123 5.20 -6.78 17.82
N CYS A 124 3.88 -6.60 17.95
CA CYS A 124 2.88 -7.58 17.51
C CYS A 124 2.93 -7.78 15.99
N LEU A 125 3.01 -6.69 15.22
CA LEU A 125 2.98 -6.72 13.75
C LEU A 125 4.34 -7.12 13.13
N GLY A 126 5.45 -6.81 13.79
CA GLY A 126 6.79 -7.13 13.30
C GLY A 126 7.03 -6.58 11.88
N GLU A 127 7.41 -7.47 10.95
CA GLU A 127 7.68 -7.10 9.57
C GLU A 127 6.41 -6.86 8.74
N GLU A 128 5.23 -7.29 9.20
CA GLU A 128 3.95 -7.01 8.51
C GLU A 128 3.62 -5.50 8.52
N HIS A 129 4.21 -4.73 9.46
CA HIS A 129 4.07 -3.29 9.49
C HIS A 129 5.08 -2.57 8.58
N VAL A 130 4.58 -1.88 7.55
CA VAL A 130 5.41 -1.37 6.45
C VAL A 130 5.72 0.12 6.47
N ALA A 131 5.46 0.84 7.56
CA ALA A 131 5.81 2.26 7.65
C ALA A 131 7.25 2.54 7.21
N TYR A 132 7.41 3.34 6.14
CA TYR A 132 8.72 3.63 5.51
C TYR A 132 9.55 2.41 5.11
N LYS A 133 8.91 1.27 4.91
CA LYS A 133 9.48 0.01 4.47
C LYS A 133 8.71 -0.50 3.26
N ARG A 134 9.16 -1.63 2.73
CA ARG A 134 8.40 -2.40 1.74
C ARG A 134 8.35 -3.87 2.10
N LEU A 135 7.35 -4.55 1.56
CA LEU A 135 7.28 -6.01 1.51
C LEU A 135 7.09 -6.45 0.07
N ASP A 136 7.89 -7.43 -0.35
CA ASP A 136 7.88 -7.98 -1.70
C ASP A 136 7.16 -9.34 -1.69
N PHE A 137 6.26 -9.56 -2.65
CA PHE A 137 5.52 -10.80 -2.88
C PHE A 137 5.85 -11.34 -4.28
N PRO A 138 6.99 -12.04 -4.46
CA PRO A 138 7.48 -12.46 -5.77
C PRO A 138 6.49 -13.32 -6.56
N THR A 139 5.76 -14.21 -5.88
CA THR A 139 4.73 -15.06 -6.51
C THR A 139 3.60 -14.24 -7.12
N LEU A 140 3.26 -13.10 -6.50
CA LEU A 140 2.23 -12.18 -6.98
C LEU A 140 2.78 -11.11 -7.93
N LYS A 141 4.11 -11.04 -8.09
CA LYS A 141 4.81 -9.92 -8.73
C LYS A 141 4.32 -8.58 -8.19
N LEU A 142 4.28 -8.46 -6.87
CA LEU A 142 3.71 -7.32 -6.17
C LEU A 142 4.67 -6.85 -5.08
N SER A 143 4.85 -5.54 -4.95
CA SER A 143 5.53 -4.91 -3.82
C SER A 143 4.59 -3.91 -3.16
N VAL A 144 4.48 -3.99 -1.83
CA VAL A 144 3.72 -3.04 -1.02
C VAL A 144 4.70 -2.12 -0.31
N VAL A 145 4.60 -0.82 -0.57
CA VAL A 145 5.44 0.23 0.03
C VAL A 145 4.60 1.01 1.02
N GLY A 146 5.03 1.10 2.28
CA GLY A 146 4.29 1.86 3.28
C GLY A 146 4.58 3.35 3.26
N GLY A 147 3.53 4.15 3.41
CA GLY A 147 3.60 5.59 3.62
C GLY A 147 4.02 5.97 5.04
N ARG A 148 3.68 7.20 5.43
CA ARG A 148 3.88 7.70 6.80
C ARG A 148 2.84 7.09 7.75
N PRO A 149 3.26 6.46 8.87
CA PRO A 149 2.34 6.01 9.90
C PRO A 149 1.78 7.19 10.69
N PHE A 150 0.67 6.95 11.38
CA PHE A 150 0.02 7.91 12.27
C PHE A 150 -0.51 9.16 11.58
N SER A 151 -0.68 9.13 10.25
CA SER A 151 -1.10 10.31 9.52
C SER A 151 -2.51 10.74 9.91
N CYS A 152 -2.71 12.02 10.19
CA CYS A 152 -4.06 12.59 10.28
C CYS A 152 -4.48 13.27 8.98
N GLY A 153 -3.59 13.32 7.97
CA GLY A 153 -3.73 14.16 6.80
C GLY A 153 -3.20 15.58 6.91
N GLY A 154 -3.06 16.22 5.75
CA GLY A 154 -2.60 17.58 5.56
C GLY A 154 -1.09 17.80 5.78
N GLU A 155 -0.70 19.07 5.85
CA GLU A 155 0.70 19.50 5.84
C GLU A 155 1.44 19.31 7.18
N GLN A 156 0.74 18.91 8.24
CA GLN A 156 1.32 18.80 9.58
C GLN A 156 1.61 17.35 9.96
N ILE A 157 2.80 17.11 10.51
CA ILE A 157 3.15 15.82 11.08
C ILE A 157 2.52 15.66 12.46
N PHE A 158 1.53 14.77 12.55
CA PHE A 158 1.01 14.29 13.82
C PHE A 158 2.09 13.52 14.59
N ARG A 159 2.13 13.70 15.91
CA ARG A 159 3.06 12.98 16.81
C ARG A 159 4.53 13.06 16.39
N ARG A 160 5.00 14.23 15.92
CA ARG A 160 6.39 14.46 15.44
C ARG A 160 7.47 13.82 16.31
N SER A 161 7.42 14.01 17.64
CA SER A 161 8.42 13.42 18.55
C SER A 161 8.44 11.89 18.51
N LEU A 162 7.27 11.25 18.39
CA LEU A 162 7.14 9.80 18.28
C LEU A 162 7.64 9.31 16.92
N LEU A 163 7.23 9.98 15.84
CA LEU A 163 7.69 9.66 14.48
C LEU A 163 9.22 9.75 14.38
N SER A 164 9.80 10.82 14.91
CA SER A 164 11.25 11.00 15.05
C SER A 164 11.88 9.85 15.85
N ALA A 165 11.34 9.51 17.02
CA ALA A 165 11.92 8.51 17.88
C ALA A 165 11.85 7.07 17.32
N ARG A 166 10.80 6.75 16.55
CA ARG A 166 10.58 5.39 16.00
C ARG A 166 11.16 5.20 14.60
N TYR A 167 11.13 6.25 13.78
CA TYR A 167 11.49 6.17 12.36
C TYR A 167 12.60 7.14 11.94
N GLY A 168 13.05 8.03 12.83
CA GLY A 168 14.10 9.00 12.51
C GLY A 168 13.66 10.08 11.51
N VAL A 169 12.36 10.33 11.38
CA VAL A 169 11.78 11.33 10.46
C VAL A 169 11.41 12.59 11.23
N GLN A 170 11.87 13.75 10.76
CA GLN A 170 11.69 15.04 11.44
C GLN A 170 10.67 15.96 10.76
N ASP A 171 10.50 15.84 9.45
CA ASP A 171 9.74 16.73 8.58
C ASP A 171 9.17 15.98 7.36
N MET A 172 8.35 16.68 6.56
CA MET A 172 7.65 16.09 5.41
C MET A 172 8.61 15.68 4.30
N ASP A 173 9.67 16.45 4.06
CA ASP A 173 10.68 16.09 3.06
C ASP A 173 11.41 14.80 3.46
N GLY A 174 11.86 14.68 4.71
CA GLY A 174 12.46 13.45 5.22
C GLY A 174 11.49 12.27 5.20
N SER A 175 10.20 12.52 5.38
CA SER A 175 9.14 11.51 5.22
C SER A 175 9.02 11.05 3.77
N ALA A 176 8.91 11.98 2.83
CA ALA A 176 8.82 11.71 1.39
C ALA A 176 10.04 10.93 0.89
N ASP A 177 11.24 11.34 1.30
CA ASP A 177 12.49 10.65 0.96
C ASP A 177 12.49 9.21 1.47
N ARG A 178 12.00 8.95 2.69
CA ARG A 178 11.91 7.60 3.23
C ARG A 178 10.94 6.73 2.44
N ILE A 179 9.77 7.26 2.09
CA ILE A 179 8.76 6.54 1.29
C ILE A 179 9.34 6.23 -0.11
N TYR A 180 9.97 7.23 -0.76
CA TYR A 180 10.58 7.04 -2.07
C TYR A 180 11.71 6.02 -2.05
N ASN A 181 12.61 6.08 -1.06
CA ASN A 181 13.70 5.12 -0.91
C ASN A 181 13.20 3.69 -0.67
N ALA A 182 12.08 3.51 0.04
CA ALA A 182 11.46 2.20 0.19
C ALA A 182 10.97 1.64 -1.16
N ALA A 183 10.44 2.50 -2.03
CA ALA A 183 9.99 2.15 -3.38
C ALA A 183 11.15 1.85 -4.36
N LEU A 184 12.28 2.55 -4.26
CA LEU A 184 13.40 2.45 -5.21
C LEU A 184 14.00 1.05 -5.37
N GLY A 185 13.90 0.19 -4.36
CA GLY A 185 14.45 -1.16 -4.46
C GLY A 185 13.43 -2.23 -4.84
N THR A 186 12.21 -1.86 -5.26
CA THR A 186 11.24 -2.84 -5.72
C THR A 186 11.75 -3.56 -6.98
N PRO A 187 11.47 -4.87 -7.16
CA PRO A 187 11.86 -5.57 -8.37
C PRO A 187 11.19 -4.97 -9.61
N GLU A 188 11.92 -4.94 -10.73
CA GLU A 188 11.46 -4.27 -11.96
C GLU A 188 10.14 -4.84 -12.49
N ASP A 189 9.90 -6.14 -12.33
CA ASP A 189 8.70 -6.81 -12.84
C ASP A 189 7.54 -6.85 -11.83
N HIS A 190 7.67 -6.16 -10.69
CA HIS A 190 6.61 -6.04 -9.70
C HIS A 190 5.68 -4.86 -10.00
N MET A 191 4.37 -5.08 -9.80
CA MET A 191 3.46 -3.97 -9.53
C MET A 191 3.75 -3.38 -8.16
N VAL A 192 3.67 -2.05 -8.04
CA VAL A 192 3.88 -1.35 -6.76
C VAL A 192 2.56 -0.80 -6.25
N ILE A 193 2.23 -1.10 -4.99
CA ILE A 193 1.11 -0.50 -4.26
C ILE A 193 1.68 0.30 -3.07
N PHE A 194 1.37 1.58 -3.02
CA PHE A 194 1.56 2.37 -1.81
C PHE A 194 0.43 2.09 -0.83
N LEU A 195 0.75 1.73 0.40
CA LEU A 195 -0.19 1.55 1.49
C LEU A 195 0.00 2.69 2.49
N ALA A 196 -1.03 3.51 2.66
CA ALA A 196 -1.04 4.63 3.59
C ALA A 196 -2.31 4.62 4.41
N HIS A 197 -2.32 5.37 5.52
CA HIS A 197 -3.57 5.59 6.23
C HIS A 197 -4.36 6.71 5.58
N ASN A 198 -3.73 7.84 5.25
CA ASN A 198 -4.35 8.95 4.52
C ASN A 198 -3.88 8.99 3.06
N GLY A 199 -4.72 9.53 2.17
CA GLY A 199 -4.42 9.62 0.74
C GLY A 199 -3.42 10.73 0.40
N PRO A 200 -2.83 10.75 -0.81
CA PRO A 200 -1.88 11.79 -1.21
C PRO A 200 -2.58 13.12 -1.48
N THR A 201 -1.90 14.23 -1.21
CA THR A 201 -2.40 15.57 -1.60
C THR A 201 -2.55 15.69 -3.12
N GLY A 202 -3.45 16.57 -3.57
CA GLY A 202 -3.85 16.76 -4.96
C GLY A 202 -5.15 16.07 -5.34
N LEU A 203 -5.81 15.40 -4.39
CA LEU A 203 -7.08 14.69 -4.55
C LEU A 203 -8.20 15.25 -3.65
N GLY A 204 -8.03 16.45 -3.09
CA GLY A 204 -8.95 17.04 -2.10
C GLY A 204 -9.42 18.46 -2.43
N SER A 205 -9.47 18.84 -3.71
CA SER A 205 -9.77 20.22 -4.12
C SER A 205 -11.16 20.74 -3.71
N ASN A 206 -12.14 19.84 -3.56
CA ASN A 206 -13.51 20.12 -3.13
C ASN A 206 -13.85 19.32 -1.86
N LEU A 207 -14.91 19.76 -1.15
CA LEU A 207 -15.41 19.14 0.09
C LEU A 207 -15.68 17.63 -0.03
N ASN A 208 -16.23 17.18 -1.17
CA ASN A 208 -16.62 15.79 -1.39
C ASN A 208 -15.56 14.99 -2.17
N ASP A 209 -14.38 15.56 -2.38
CA ASP A 209 -13.29 14.83 -3.02
C ASP A 209 -12.71 13.81 -2.04
N ILE A 210 -12.08 12.74 -2.55
CA ILE A 210 -11.60 11.59 -1.75
C ILE A 210 -10.54 11.95 -0.71
N CYS A 211 -9.88 13.10 -0.82
CA CYS A 211 -8.99 13.65 0.21
C CYS A 211 -9.42 15.08 0.62
N GLY A 212 -10.69 15.44 0.42
CA GLY A 212 -11.23 16.74 0.82
C GLY A 212 -11.51 16.77 2.32
N LYS A 213 -11.40 17.94 2.94
CA LYS A 213 -11.89 18.17 4.32
C LYS A 213 -13.26 18.79 4.30
N ASP A 214 -14.28 18.12 4.84
CA ASP A 214 -15.65 18.66 4.92
C ASP A 214 -15.99 19.34 6.26
N TRP A 215 -15.12 19.19 7.26
CA TRP A 215 -15.29 19.72 8.62
C TRP A 215 -14.73 21.15 8.81
N VAL A 216 -14.18 21.77 7.77
CA VAL A 216 -13.69 23.16 7.78
C VAL A 216 -14.45 23.98 6.74
N PHE A 217 -14.92 25.17 7.12
CA PHE A 217 -15.58 26.08 6.18
C PHE A 217 -14.68 26.40 5.00
N GLY A 218 -15.18 26.17 3.77
CA GLY A 218 -14.42 26.33 2.53
C GLY A 218 -13.67 25.08 2.06
N GLY A 219 -13.60 24.05 2.90
CA GLY A 219 -12.96 22.77 2.59
C GLY A 219 -11.50 22.90 2.19
N GLY A 220 -11.06 21.98 1.32
CA GLY A 220 -9.73 21.95 0.72
C GLY A 220 -8.98 20.65 0.98
N ASP A 221 -7.77 20.58 0.42
CA ASP A 221 -7.01 19.34 0.40
C ASP A 221 -6.51 18.96 1.80
N HIS A 222 -6.75 17.70 2.17
CA HIS A 222 -6.29 17.09 3.41
C HIS A 222 -5.43 15.84 3.16
N GLY A 223 -5.01 15.62 1.91
CA GLY A 223 -4.07 14.57 1.58
C GLY A 223 -2.67 14.85 2.13
N ASP A 224 -1.87 13.79 2.19
CA ASP A 224 -0.48 13.76 2.63
C ASP A 224 0.45 14.29 1.52
N PRO A 225 1.13 15.43 1.73
CA PRO A 225 2.06 15.98 0.74
C PRO A 225 3.30 15.11 0.54
N ASP A 226 3.78 14.49 1.61
CA ASP A 226 4.94 13.61 1.60
C ASP A 226 4.69 12.34 0.76
N LEU A 227 3.48 11.79 0.84
CA LEU A 227 3.07 10.65 0.00
C LEU A 227 2.98 11.06 -1.48
N ALA A 228 2.38 12.21 -1.79
CA ALA A 228 2.31 12.72 -3.16
C ALA A 228 3.70 12.96 -3.75
N GLN A 229 4.59 13.58 -2.97
CA GLN A 229 5.98 13.87 -3.34
C GLN A 229 6.78 12.58 -3.60
N ALA A 230 6.56 11.52 -2.82
CA ALA A 230 7.23 10.24 -3.04
C ALA A 230 6.69 9.47 -4.27
N ILE A 231 5.39 9.56 -4.55
CA ILE A 231 4.75 8.89 -5.70
C ILE A 231 5.12 9.57 -7.02
N PHE A 232 5.30 10.89 -7.04
CA PHE A 232 5.57 11.66 -8.26
C PHE A 232 6.79 11.16 -9.07
N PRO A 233 8.00 11.03 -8.49
CA PRO A 233 9.16 10.51 -9.22
C PRO A 233 8.97 9.03 -9.60
N CYS A 234 8.34 8.22 -8.75
CA CYS A 234 8.02 6.82 -9.05
C CYS A 234 7.21 6.69 -10.35
N LYS A 235 6.20 7.54 -10.55
CA LYS A 235 5.41 7.53 -11.80
C LYS A 235 6.27 7.72 -13.04
N ARG A 236 7.37 8.48 -12.95
CA ARG A 236 8.34 8.66 -14.04
C ARG A 236 9.25 7.44 -14.19
N ASP A 237 9.77 6.94 -13.08
CA ASP A 237 10.74 5.85 -13.07
C ASP A 237 10.10 4.52 -13.54
N TYR A 238 8.79 4.33 -13.30
CA TYR A 238 8.02 3.18 -13.77
C TYR A 238 7.33 3.36 -15.14
N GLN A 239 7.59 4.46 -15.88
CA GLN A 239 6.86 4.86 -17.12
C GLN A 239 6.79 3.79 -18.22
N ASN A 240 7.58 2.72 -18.14
CA ASN A 240 7.63 1.68 -19.15
C ASN A 240 6.96 0.36 -18.74
N GLN A 241 6.39 0.24 -17.53
CA GLN A 241 5.84 -1.03 -17.05
C GLN A 241 4.41 -0.91 -16.48
N TYR A 242 4.19 -0.14 -15.39
CA TYR A 242 2.86 0.01 -14.76
C TYR A 242 2.73 1.33 -13.98
N THR A 243 1.51 1.86 -13.83
CA THR A 243 1.23 2.98 -12.91
C THR A 243 1.13 2.43 -11.48
N PRO A 244 1.89 2.95 -10.50
CA PRO A 244 1.75 2.51 -9.11
C PRO A 244 0.32 2.73 -8.59
N GLY A 245 -0.20 1.72 -7.89
CA GLY A 245 -1.44 1.84 -7.13
C GLY A 245 -1.20 2.55 -5.80
N CYS A 246 -2.25 3.14 -5.23
CA CYS A 246 -2.22 3.68 -3.87
C CYS A 246 -3.51 3.24 -3.17
N VAL A 247 -3.38 2.75 -1.94
CA VAL A 247 -4.47 2.26 -1.10
C VAL A 247 -4.39 2.98 0.24
N TRP A 248 -5.48 3.63 0.62
CA TRP A 248 -5.61 4.41 1.85
C TRP A 248 -7.04 4.38 2.39
N SER A 249 -7.20 4.86 3.61
CA SER A 249 -8.47 5.09 4.30
C SER A 249 -8.53 6.57 4.77
N HIS A 250 -9.24 6.91 5.85
CA HIS A 250 -9.16 8.24 6.46
C HIS A 250 -9.47 9.38 5.46
N ALA A 251 -10.72 9.47 5.02
CA ALA A 251 -11.26 10.52 4.15
C ALA A 251 -12.44 11.20 4.82
#